data_AF-A0A420WCH1-F1
#
_entry.id   AF-A0A420WCH1-F1
#
_cell.length_a   1.000
_cell.length_b   1.000
_cell.length_c   1.000
_cell.angle_alpha   90.00
_cell.angle_beta   90.00
_cell.angle_gamma   90.00
#
_symmetry.space_group_name_H-M   'P 1'
#
loop_
_entity.id
_entity.type
_entity.pdbx_description
1 polymer ?
#
loop_
_entity_poly.entity_id
_entity_poly.type
_entity_poly.pdbx_seq_one_letter_code
_entity_poly.pdbx_strand_id
1 'polypeptide(L)'
;MPWSIKGVSPEAREAARKAVESGDMTMGEWLSEAIRAVAAEERGVASAPEPAAAQTEVTEDRLEPLAERIAAAERRTALMVAPLHELLETIARRLEGLENRLPSAPAPTSAPQPESPPAADMADTGNTEPTPPEGRP
;
A
#
# COMPACT_ATOMS: atom_id res chain seq x y z
N MET A 1 8.59 4.67 -21.19
CA MET A 1 8.39 5.91 -21.98
C MET A 1 9.68 6.21 -22.73
N PRO A 2 9.68 6.27 -24.07
CA PRO A 2 10.86 6.71 -24.83
C PRO A 2 11.09 8.21 -24.65
N TRP A 3 12.34 8.62 -24.51
CA TRP A 3 12.76 10.01 -24.35
C TRP A 3 12.97 10.67 -25.72
N SER A 4 12.82 11.99 -25.78
CA SER A 4 13.00 12.80 -27.01
C SER A 4 14.20 13.73 -26.87
N ILE A 5 15.09 13.73 -27.85
CA ILE A 5 16.32 14.54 -27.88
C ILE A 5 16.02 15.90 -28.51
N LYS A 6 16.19 16.99 -27.74
CA LYS A 6 16.07 18.37 -28.23
C LYS A 6 17.45 18.98 -28.44
N GLY A 7 17.60 19.82 -29.47
CA GLY A 7 18.82 20.61 -29.69
C GLY A 7 19.79 20.09 -30.76
N VAL A 8 19.48 19.01 -31.48
CA VAL A 8 20.31 18.54 -32.61
C VAL A 8 20.29 19.59 -33.74
N SER A 9 21.45 20.02 -34.23
CA SER A 9 21.55 21.03 -35.30
C SER A 9 20.99 20.50 -36.64
N PRO A 10 20.53 21.38 -37.56
CA PRO A 10 20.03 20.96 -38.87
C PRO A 10 21.08 20.15 -39.66
N GLU A 11 22.33 20.58 -39.62
CA GLU A 11 23.46 19.92 -40.26
C GLU A 11 23.69 18.50 -39.70
N ALA A 12 23.66 18.33 -38.37
CA ALA A 12 23.81 17.02 -37.76
C ALA A 12 22.65 16.06 -38.12
N ARG A 13 21.43 16.58 -38.27
CA ARG A 13 20.28 15.78 -38.74
C ARG A 13 20.43 15.35 -40.18
N GLU A 14 20.98 16.21 -41.03
CA GLU A 14 21.24 15.90 -42.44
C GLU A 14 22.35 14.86 -42.59
N ALA A 15 23.45 15.00 -41.84
CA ALA A 15 24.53 14.01 -41.79
C ALA A 15 24.02 12.64 -41.32
N ALA A 16 23.19 12.61 -40.27
CA ALA A 16 22.55 11.40 -39.77
C ALA A 16 21.63 10.76 -40.83
N ARG A 17 20.77 11.56 -41.47
CA ARG A 17 19.88 11.09 -42.54
C ARG A 17 20.68 10.48 -43.69
N LYS A 18 21.74 11.16 -44.13
CA LYS A 18 22.59 10.70 -45.23
C LYS A 18 23.29 9.39 -44.91
N ALA A 19 23.76 9.22 -43.68
CA ALA A 19 24.39 7.98 -43.23
C ALA A 19 23.41 6.81 -43.21
N VAL A 20 22.16 7.06 -42.80
CA VAL A 20 21.06 6.09 -42.83
C VAL A 20 20.63 5.78 -44.26
N GLU A 21 20.50 6.78 -45.13
CA GLU A 21 20.09 6.58 -46.53
C GLU A 21 21.12 5.78 -47.34
N SER A 22 22.39 5.85 -46.94
CA SER A 22 23.47 5.06 -47.55
C SER A 22 23.59 3.62 -47.04
N GLY A 23 22.82 3.22 -46.03
CA GLY A 23 22.93 1.89 -45.42
C GLY A 23 21.57 1.24 -45.15
N ASP A 24 21.53 -0.09 -45.08
CA ASP A 24 20.32 -0.84 -44.69
C ASP A 24 20.09 -0.79 -43.16
N MET A 25 20.21 0.39 -42.55
CA MET A 25 20.02 0.58 -41.10
C MET A 25 18.95 1.63 -40.80
N THR A 26 18.28 1.52 -39.67
CA THR A 26 17.33 2.53 -39.21
C THR A 26 18.04 3.69 -38.51
N MET A 27 17.38 4.85 -38.41
CA MET A 27 17.89 6.02 -37.69
C MET A 27 18.25 5.72 -36.22
N GLY A 28 17.48 4.81 -35.59
CA GLY A 28 17.73 4.39 -34.21
C GLY A 28 18.97 3.51 -34.07
N GLU A 29 19.18 2.59 -35.01
CA GLU A 29 20.37 1.73 -35.05
C GLU A 29 21.63 2.55 -35.35
N TRP A 30 21.54 3.46 -36.31
CA TRP A 30 22.62 4.40 -36.62
C TRP A 30 23.00 5.24 -35.40
N LEU A 31 22.03 5.81 -34.69
CA LEU A 31 22.29 6.61 -33.49
C LEU A 31 22.91 5.77 -32.36
N SER A 32 22.41 4.54 -32.18
CA SER A 32 22.95 3.62 -31.18
C SER A 32 24.41 3.28 -31.48
N GLU A 33 24.76 3.07 -32.75
CA GLU A 33 26.13 2.81 -33.18
C GLU A 33 27.02 4.05 -33.03
N ALA A 34 26.53 5.24 -33.42
CA ALA A 34 27.26 6.49 -33.27
C ALA A 34 27.59 6.78 -31.79
N ILE A 35 26.66 6.53 -30.87
CA ILE A 35 26.90 6.66 -29.42
C ILE A 35 27.97 5.65 -28.95
N ARG A 36 27.91 4.39 -29.41
CA ARG A 36 28.91 3.37 -29.08
C ARG A 36 30.30 3.75 -29.58
N ALA A 37 30.41 4.23 -30.82
CA ALA A 37 31.68 4.62 -31.43
C ALA A 37 32.37 5.73 -30.62
N VAL A 38 31.64 6.79 -30.25
CA VAL A 38 32.17 7.87 -29.41
C VAL A 38 32.56 7.35 -28.01
N ALA A 39 31.72 6.51 -27.40
CA ALA A 39 32.04 5.91 -26.10
C ALA A 39 33.26 4.96 -26.13
N ALA A 40 33.57 4.38 -27.28
CA ALA A 40 34.77 3.57 -27.50
C ALA A 40 36.02 4.46 -27.66
N GLU A 41 35.90 5.57 -28.39
CA GLU A 41 36.98 6.57 -28.53
C GLU A 41 37.33 7.22 -27.19
N GLU A 42 36.33 7.58 -26.37
CA GLU A 42 36.55 8.10 -25.01
C GLU A 42 37.21 7.06 -24.07
N ARG A 43 36.99 5.77 -24.31
CA ARG A 43 37.63 4.67 -23.55
C ARG A 43 39.05 4.32 -24.06
N GLY A 44 39.55 5.01 -25.08
CA GLY A 44 40.84 4.81 -25.75
C GLY A 44 42.12 5.06 -24.94
N VAL A 45 42.12 4.89 -23.60
CA VAL A 45 43.33 4.71 -22.76
C VAL A 45 43.35 3.34 -22.06
N ALA A 46 42.32 2.51 -22.21
CA ALA A 46 42.37 1.12 -21.75
C ALA A 46 41.67 0.21 -22.77
N SER A 47 42.47 -0.35 -23.69
CA SER A 47 42.07 -1.52 -24.47
C SER A 47 41.61 -2.64 -23.55
N ALA A 48 40.30 -2.89 -23.56
CA ALA A 48 39.72 -4.20 -23.29
C ALA A 48 38.80 -4.52 -24.47
N PRO A 49 38.77 -5.75 -24.99
CA PRO A 49 37.88 -6.11 -26.09
C PRO A 49 36.44 -6.00 -25.58
N GLU A 50 35.67 -5.04 -26.10
CA GLU A 50 34.24 -4.95 -25.84
C GLU A 50 33.52 -6.02 -26.68
N PRO A 51 32.62 -6.83 -26.08
CA PRO A 51 31.96 -7.91 -26.79
C PRO A 51 31.02 -7.33 -27.85
N ALA A 52 31.14 -7.84 -29.08
CA ALA A 52 30.18 -7.61 -30.14
C ALA A 52 28.76 -7.85 -29.61
N ALA A 53 27.89 -6.84 -29.77
CA ALA A 53 26.43 -6.89 -29.68
C ALA A 53 25.87 -8.16 -28.99
N ALA A 54 25.98 -8.22 -27.66
CA ALA A 54 25.05 -9.04 -26.91
C ALA A 54 23.68 -8.35 -27.02
N GLN A 55 22.96 -8.67 -28.10
CA GLN A 55 21.53 -8.94 -27.94
C GLN A 55 21.47 -9.78 -26.67
N THR A 56 20.79 -9.27 -25.63
CA THR A 56 20.69 -9.97 -24.35
C THR A 56 19.82 -11.21 -24.58
N GLU A 57 20.31 -12.17 -25.34
CA GLU A 57 19.86 -13.55 -25.28
C GLU A 57 20.09 -13.93 -23.83
N VAL A 58 18.99 -13.94 -23.09
CA VAL A 58 18.95 -14.48 -21.75
C VAL A 58 19.27 -15.96 -21.92
N THR A 59 20.55 -16.30 -21.83
CA THR A 59 21.01 -17.67 -21.96
C THR A 59 20.47 -18.47 -20.78
N GLU A 60 20.10 -19.73 -21.04
CA GLU A 60 19.56 -20.65 -20.04
C GLU A 60 20.50 -20.77 -18.82
N ASP A 61 21.82 -20.71 -19.06
CA ASP A 61 22.87 -20.65 -18.03
C ASP A 61 22.77 -19.46 -17.07
N ARG A 62 22.17 -18.33 -17.48
CA ARG A 62 21.94 -17.16 -16.61
C ARG A 62 20.62 -17.23 -15.85
N LEU A 63 19.66 -18.02 -16.33
CA LEU A 63 18.36 -18.21 -15.68
C LEU A 63 18.46 -19.17 -14.50
N GLU A 64 19.24 -20.24 -14.64
CA GLU A 64 19.42 -21.25 -13.60
C GLU A 64 19.84 -20.66 -12.23
N PRO A 65 20.90 -19.84 -12.12
CA PRO A 65 21.29 -19.25 -10.83
C PRO A 65 20.26 -18.24 -10.31
N LEU A 66 19.44 -17.62 -11.17
CA LEU A 66 18.35 -16.75 -10.74
C LEU A 66 17.18 -17.57 -10.17
N ALA A 67 16.82 -18.67 -10.83
CA ALA A 67 15.78 -19.59 -10.36
C ALA A 67 16.14 -20.20 -9.00
N GLU A 68 17.41 -20.63 -8.83
CA GLU A 68 17.89 -21.13 -7.54
C GLU A 68 17.82 -20.07 -6.43
N ARG A 69 18.21 -18.83 -6.73
CA ARG A 69 18.14 -17.71 -5.78
C ARG A 69 16.69 -17.37 -5.40
N ILE A 70 15.77 -17.38 -6.36
CA ILE A 70 14.34 -17.18 -6.11
C ILE A 70 13.82 -18.29 -5.21
N ALA A 71 14.06 -19.56 -5.55
CA ALA A 71 13.61 -20.70 -4.77
C ALA A 71 14.18 -20.69 -3.33
N ALA A 72 15.43 -20.25 -3.16
CA ALA A 72 16.03 -20.08 -1.84
C ALA A 72 15.36 -18.96 -1.02
N ALA A 73 15.04 -17.83 -1.65
CA ALA A 73 14.33 -16.72 -1.02
C ALA A 73 12.90 -17.10 -0.63
N GLU A 74 12.20 -17.86 -1.48
CA GLU A 74 10.86 -18.40 -1.20
C GLU A 74 10.88 -19.35 -0.01
N ARG A 75 11.82 -20.31 0.03
CA ARG A 75 11.99 -21.21 1.19
C ARG A 75 12.24 -20.44 2.49
N ARG A 76 13.12 -19.43 2.45
CA ARG A 76 13.39 -18.57 3.62
C ARG A 76 12.13 -17.85 4.09
N THR A 77 11.36 -17.30 3.15
CA THR A 77 10.12 -16.58 3.46
C THR A 77 9.06 -17.51 4.05
N ALA A 78 8.87 -18.71 3.49
CA ALA A 78 7.97 -19.71 4.03
C ALA A 78 8.32 -20.09 5.48
N LEU A 79 9.62 -20.25 5.78
CA LEU A 79 10.09 -20.52 7.15
C LEU A 79 9.85 -19.35 8.13
N MET A 80 9.80 -18.11 7.64
CA MET A 80 9.48 -16.94 8.48
C MET A 80 7.97 -16.78 8.71
N VAL A 81 7.16 -17.12 7.72
CA VAL A 81 5.70 -16.94 7.76
C VAL A 81 5.02 -18.05 8.54
N ALA A 82 5.49 -19.30 8.47
CA ALA A 82 4.85 -20.43 9.14
C ALA A 82 4.75 -20.25 10.67
N PRO A 83 5.82 -19.86 11.41
CA PRO A 83 5.71 -19.61 12.84
C PRO A 83 4.80 -18.43 13.20
N LEU A 84 4.72 -17.41 12.34
CA LEU A 84 3.81 -16.29 12.55
C LEU A 84 2.35 -16.74 12.49
N HIS A 85 2.01 -17.64 11.58
CA HIS A 85 0.67 -18.21 11.50
C HIS A 85 0.31 -18.99 12.76
N GLU A 86 1.21 -19.86 13.24
CA GLU A 86 1.02 -20.62 14.48
C GLU A 86 0.84 -19.70 15.71
N LEU A 87 1.60 -18.61 15.78
CA LEU A 87 1.47 -17.60 16.82
C LEU A 87 0.11 -16.89 16.75
N LEU A 88 -0.35 -16.52 15.56
CA LEU A 88 -1.65 -15.89 15.36
C LEU A 88 -2.80 -16.82 15.76
N GLU A 89 -2.75 -18.10 15.39
CA GLU A 89 -3.73 -19.10 15.84
C GLU A 89 -3.72 -19.29 17.36
N THR A 90 -2.54 -19.23 17.97
CA THR A 90 -2.40 -19.33 19.43
C THR A 90 -3.00 -18.11 20.13
N ILE A 91 -2.75 -16.90 19.62
CA ILE A 91 -3.33 -15.66 20.14
C ILE A 91 -4.85 -15.67 19.97
N ALA A 92 -5.36 -16.05 18.80
CA ALA A 92 -6.78 -16.13 18.51
C ALA A 92 -7.51 -17.07 19.49
N ARG A 93 -7.00 -18.30 19.66
CA ARG A 93 -7.56 -19.27 20.63
C ARG A 93 -7.55 -18.75 22.07
N ARG A 94 -6.50 -18.02 22.46
CA ARG A 94 -6.40 -17.44 23.80
C ARG A 94 -7.39 -16.29 24.00
N LEU A 95 -7.61 -15.45 22.99
CA LEU A 95 -8.60 -14.39 23.03
C LEU A 95 -10.02 -14.94 23.13
N GLU A 96 -10.36 -15.93 22.30
CA GLU A 96 -11.66 -16.61 22.35
C GLU A 96 -11.90 -17.25 23.73
N GLY A 97 -10.86 -17.89 24.29
CA GLY A 97 -10.92 -18.43 25.65
C GLY A 97 -11.08 -17.36 26.74
N LEU A 98 -10.60 -16.13 26.53
CA LEU A 98 -10.82 -15.00 27.43
C LEU A 98 -12.24 -14.44 27.27
N GLU A 99 -12.71 -14.25 26.04
CA GLU A 99 -14.06 -13.79 25.74
C GLU A 99 -15.12 -14.72 26.33
N ASN A 100 -14.94 -16.03 26.20
CA ASN A 100 -15.84 -17.03 26.79
C ASN A 100 -15.81 -17.05 28.34
N ARG A 101 -14.74 -16.55 28.96
CA ARG A 101 -14.59 -16.44 30.42
C ARG A 101 -15.06 -15.11 30.98
N LEU A 102 -15.20 -14.07 30.15
CA LEU A 102 -15.95 -12.88 30.53
C LEU A 102 -17.43 -13.27 30.50
N PRO A 103 -18.11 -13.44 31.66
CA PRO A 103 -19.55 -13.45 31.64
C PRO A 103 -20.01 -12.14 30.98
N SER A 104 -20.99 -12.19 30.07
CA SER A 104 -21.81 -11.00 29.81
C SER A 104 -22.20 -10.48 31.19
N ALA A 105 -21.72 -9.29 31.54
CA ALA A 105 -22.05 -8.65 32.80
C ALA A 105 -23.56 -8.84 33.00
N PRO A 106 -24.03 -9.39 34.13
CA PRO A 106 -25.45 -9.52 34.34
C PRO A 106 -26.04 -8.14 34.09
N ALA A 107 -26.99 -8.06 33.15
CA ALA A 107 -27.68 -6.82 32.81
C ALA A 107 -28.00 -6.12 34.13
N PRO A 108 -27.75 -4.80 34.27
CA PRO A 108 -27.99 -4.11 35.52
C PRO A 108 -29.41 -4.46 35.95
N THR A 109 -29.51 -5.19 37.07
CA THR A 109 -30.75 -5.51 37.74
C THR A 109 -31.63 -4.28 37.64
N SER A 110 -32.81 -4.43 37.03
CA SER A 110 -33.86 -3.42 37.06
C SER A 110 -33.87 -2.80 38.45
N ALA A 111 -33.57 -1.50 38.50
CA ALA A 111 -33.78 -0.73 39.72
C ALA A 111 -35.20 -1.01 40.22
N PRO A 112 -35.42 -1.14 41.55
CA PRO A 112 -36.76 -1.34 42.06
C PRO A 112 -37.59 -0.13 41.62
N GLN A 113 -38.63 -0.37 40.82
CA GLN A 113 -39.56 0.68 40.48
C GLN A 113 -40.17 1.20 41.79
N PRO A 114 -40.18 2.53 42.03
CA PRO A 114 -40.88 3.07 43.18
C PRO A 114 -42.36 2.74 43.02
N GLU A 115 -42.82 1.94 43.97
CA GLU A 115 -44.19 1.49 44.13
C GLU A 115 -45.11 2.72 44.18
N SER A 116 -46.03 2.84 43.22
CA SER A 116 -47.09 3.86 43.29
C SER A 116 -48.10 3.45 44.36
N PRO A 117 -48.41 4.29 45.35
CA PRO A 117 -49.41 3.95 46.36
C PRO A 117 -50.83 4.03 45.77
N PRO A 118 -51.77 3.19 46.23
CA PRO A 118 -53.15 3.21 45.74
C PRO A 118 -53.89 4.43 46.28
N ALA A 119 -54.64 5.09 45.41
CA ALA A 119 -55.55 6.16 45.76
C ALA A 119 -56.83 5.60 46.40
N ALA A 120 -57.12 6.04 47.63
CA ALA A 120 -58.42 6.13 48.30
C ALA A 120 -58.13 6.47 49.78
N ASP A 121 -58.86 7.29 50.53
CA ASP A 121 -60.04 8.13 50.39
C ASP A 121 -60.22 8.78 51.78
N MET A 122 -60.91 9.93 51.85
CA MET A 122 -61.42 10.60 53.07
C MET A 122 -60.38 11.15 54.07
N ALA A 123 -60.57 12.25 54.79
CA ALA A 123 -61.47 13.39 54.84
C ALA A 123 -60.92 14.24 56.02
N ASP A 124 -61.47 15.45 56.22
CA ASP A 124 -61.48 16.17 57.50
C ASP A 124 -60.20 16.97 57.85
N THR A 125 -60.18 18.23 58.29
CA THR A 125 -61.12 19.36 58.36
C THR A 125 -60.28 20.59 58.75
N GLY A 126 -60.70 21.78 58.30
CA GLY A 126 -60.27 23.07 58.82
C GLY A 126 -59.18 23.74 57.97
N ASN A 127 -59.30 24.99 57.54
CA ASN A 127 -60.02 26.09 58.14
C ASN A 127 -60.30 27.16 57.06
N THR A 128 -61.56 27.61 57.03
CA THR A 128 -62.06 28.87 56.48
C THR A 128 -61.23 30.02 57.09
N GLU A 129 -60.92 31.14 56.44
CA GLU A 129 -61.81 32.26 56.09
C GLU A 129 -60.94 33.43 55.53
N PRO A 130 -61.48 34.61 55.14
CA PRO A 130 -61.72 34.99 53.76
C PRO A 130 -60.97 36.26 53.28
N THR A 131 -61.06 36.48 51.96
CA THR A 131 -60.79 37.65 51.10
C THR A 131 -61.52 38.95 51.53
N PRO A 132 -61.53 40.07 50.76
CA PRO A 132 -60.59 40.86 49.91
C PRO A 132 -60.75 42.39 50.27
N PRO A 133 -60.79 43.45 49.40
CA PRO A 133 -60.37 43.65 48.00
C PRO A 133 -59.65 45.00 47.65
N GLU A 134 -59.15 45.02 46.41
CA GLU A 134 -59.21 46.08 45.38
C GLU A 134 -58.53 47.45 45.53
N GLY A 135 -57.86 47.84 44.44
CA GLY A 135 -57.47 49.21 44.12
C GLY A 135 -56.76 49.33 42.77
N ARG A 136 -57.51 49.16 41.66
CA ARG A 136 -57.20 49.66 40.29
C ARG A 136 -57.25 51.21 40.27
N PRO A 137 -56.95 51.97 39.18
CA PRO A 137 -56.78 51.61 37.77
C PRO A 137 -55.38 51.82 37.17
#